data_AF-A0A971X7U4-F1
#
_entry.id   AF-A0A971X7U4-F1
#
_cell.length_a   1.000
_cell.length_b   1.000
_cell.length_c   1.000
_cell.angle_alpha   90.00
_cell.angle_beta   90.00
_cell.angle_gamma   90.00
#
_symmetry.space_group_name_H-M   'P 1'
#
loop_
_entity.id
_entity.type
_entity.pdbx_description
1 polymer ?
#
loop_
_entity_poly.entity_id
_entity_poly.type
_entity_poly.pdbx_seq_one_letter_code
_entity_poly.pdbx_strand_id
1 'polypeptide(L)'
;MRVSNVEYKKSILMIFLLLLCVFQMGILWSEKNPGIPFPFINQLSFWKNNEEHNIDEVKNNYYSANAIILSDGKEDLCWPLEPSHNLYRSIWKDLQNNYLRQIIEKKPELTSGEKLYEHDWYSLIKMKCIIVEFKNPLPKGAIKWLTGAKDASASPLKEIYKIAIVPYESINNTENTLYVYDGVNIYKYLVNIGSGDMKKSDYIKAIETIEDNDNVFPMNRLSSYYPSIKNPELLVRMDYSEKRIWDLLLKTPNEIDFNDENVDMIEEYLREDHRGSMITKFSEDGTNLIFSDEQQVYRYYFNGFFDYQYRNKNNGDKGLVEEALEKALIFIENRRKKLIDGVEIHLNKINEKPYYYEFIFDYVFEGMEVKIQDRRNQNVQSAITICANRDRVVDVKWYIKTFAYNDYYDFYSLNFYDFFEKQLIAEYPEYAIVPVFNDISVIYICPENGMRAEPYWRVDINSKPIYLKMRGKGE
;
A
#
# COMPACT_ATOMS: atom_id res chain seq x y z
N MET A 1 -73.26 -30.59 5.46
CA MET A 1 -71.81 -30.71 5.16
C MET A 1 -71.41 -29.60 4.17
N ARG A 2 -71.13 -28.37 4.64
CA ARG A 2 -70.68 -27.25 3.77
C ARG A 2 -70.00 -26.10 4.55
N VAL A 3 -69.33 -26.41 5.67
CA VAL A 3 -68.64 -25.40 6.51
C VAL A 3 -67.11 -25.59 6.53
N SER A 4 -66.58 -26.76 6.16
CA SER A 4 -65.12 -27.03 6.32
C SER A 4 -64.21 -26.34 5.30
N ASN A 5 -64.67 -26.05 4.08
CA ASN A 5 -63.81 -25.52 3.03
C ASN A 5 -63.45 -24.03 3.20
N VAL A 6 -64.30 -23.24 3.86
CA VAL A 6 -64.04 -21.81 4.07
C VAL A 6 -63.08 -21.60 5.24
N GLU A 7 -63.25 -22.35 6.33
CA GLU A 7 -62.34 -22.28 7.47
C GLU A 7 -60.96 -22.83 7.11
N TYR A 8 -60.89 -23.93 6.34
CA TYR A 8 -59.62 -24.47 5.86
C TYR A 8 -58.85 -23.47 4.97
N LYS A 9 -59.55 -22.78 4.05
CA LYS A 9 -58.94 -21.71 3.23
C LYS A 9 -58.47 -20.52 4.07
N LYS A 10 -59.23 -20.13 5.10
CA LYS A 10 -58.82 -19.06 6.03
C LYS A 10 -57.59 -19.47 6.84
N SER A 11 -57.53 -20.71 7.33
CA SER A 11 -56.35 -21.22 8.05
C SER A 11 -55.11 -21.29 7.16
N ILE A 12 -55.23 -21.75 5.91
CA ILE A 12 -54.12 -21.75 4.95
C ILE A 12 -53.65 -20.33 4.65
N LEU A 13 -54.57 -19.39 4.44
CA LEU A 13 -54.24 -17.98 4.22
C LEU A 13 -53.51 -17.40 5.44
N MET A 14 -53.95 -17.74 6.66
CA MET A 14 -53.29 -17.27 7.89
C MET A 14 -51.88 -17.84 8.04
N ILE A 15 -51.67 -19.12 7.73
CA ILE A 15 -50.34 -19.76 7.74
C ILE A 15 -49.44 -19.11 6.68
N PHE A 16 -49.97 -18.81 5.50
CA PHE A 16 -49.23 -18.15 4.43
C PHE A 16 -48.84 -16.71 4.80
N LEU A 17 -49.76 -15.96 5.44
CA LEU A 17 -49.47 -14.63 6.00
C LEU A 17 -48.42 -14.68 7.10
N LEU A 18 -48.48 -15.68 7.99
CA LEU A 18 -47.47 -15.88 9.04
C LEU A 18 -46.09 -16.17 8.44
N LEU A 19 -46.02 -17.02 7.41
CA LEU A 19 -44.78 -17.29 6.68
C LEU A 19 -44.26 -16.04 5.96
N LEU A 20 -45.13 -15.23 5.35
CA LEU A 20 -44.76 -13.95 4.75
C LEU A 20 -44.23 -12.95 5.78
N CYS A 21 -44.82 -12.87 6.98
CA CYS A 21 -44.33 -12.02 8.06
C CYS A 21 -42.95 -12.47 8.55
N VAL A 22 -42.72 -13.79 8.71
CA VAL A 22 -41.41 -14.33 9.08
C VAL A 22 -40.38 -14.08 7.96
N PHE A 23 -40.80 -14.17 6.69
CA PHE A 23 -39.95 -13.88 5.54
C PHE A 23 -39.59 -12.38 5.46
N GLN A 24 -40.55 -11.49 5.68
CA GLN A 24 -40.33 -10.03 5.75
C GLN A 24 -39.41 -9.65 6.93
N MET A 25 -39.62 -10.27 8.10
CA MET A 25 -38.70 -10.15 9.25
C MET A 25 -37.30 -10.65 8.90
N GLY A 26 -37.19 -11.76 8.17
CA GLY A 26 -35.90 -12.30 7.71
C GLY A 26 -35.15 -11.38 6.76
N ILE A 27 -35.85 -10.75 5.80
CA ILE A 27 -35.27 -9.73 4.90
C ILE A 27 -34.82 -8.51 5.72
N LEU A 28 -35.67 -7.97 6.58
CA LEU A 28 -35.33 -6.83 7.44
C LEU A 28 -34.16 -7.13 8.38
N TRP A 29 -34.04 -8.35 8.89
CA TRP A 29 -32.93 -8.77 9.74
C TRP A 29 -31.64 -8.98 8.95
N SER A 30 -31.73 -9.50 7.72
CA SER A 30 -30.60 -9.61 6.81
C SER A 30 -30.07 -8.24 6.39
N GLU A 31 -30.96 -7.27 6.15
CA GLU A 31 -30.61 -5.89 5.80
C GLU A 31 -30.05 -5.12 7.01
N LYS A 32 -30.53 -5.38 8.23
CA LYS A 32 -30.06 -4.69 9.43
C LYS A 32 -28.84 -5.33 10.11
N ASN A 33 -28.57 -6.62 9.88
CA ASN A 33 -27.45 -7.36 10.46
C ASN A 33 -26.86 -8.36 9.44
N PRO A 34 -25.83 -7.98 8.67
CA PRO A 34 -25.22 -8.88 7.66
C PRO A 34 -24.38 -10.05 8.24
N GLY A 35 -24.75 -10.58 9.41
CA GLY A 35 -24.04 -11.68 10.10
C GLY A 35 -24.91 -12.86 10.51
N ILE A 36 -26.15 -12.97 10.04
CA ILE A 36 -27.06 -14.10 10.35
C ILE A 36 -27.20 -15.01 9.11
N PRO A 37 -26.95 -16.33 9.23
CA PRO A 37 -26.95 -17.23 8.08
C PRO A 37 -28.38 -17.66 7.72
N PHE A 38 -29.13 -16.82 7.00
CA PHE A 38 -30.38 -17.24 6.37
C PHE A 38 -30.17 -17.46 4.85
N PRO A 39 -30.23 -18.70 4.34
CA PRO A 39 -29.78 -19.04 2.98
C PRO A 39 -30.77 -18.69 1.84
N PHE A 40 -31.78 -17.85 2.06
CA PHE A 40 -32.90 -17.70 1.11
C PHE A 40 -32.76 -16.61 0.04
N ILE A 41 -31.67 -15.83 0.01
CA ILE A 41 -31.50 -14.70 -0.94
C ILE A 41 -30.39 -14.91 -2.00
N ASN A 42 -29.63 -16.02 -1.94
CA ASN A 42 -28.57 -16.27 -2.94
C ASN A 42 -29.06 -16.55 -4.38
N GLN A 43 -30.38 -16.65 -4.63
CA GLN A 43 -30.96 -16.99 -5.95
C GLN A 43 -31.59 -15.82 -6.72
N LEU A 44 -31.56 -14.59 -6.21
CA LEU A 44 -32.10 -13.39 -6.88
C LEU A 44 -31.02 -12.48 -7.49
N SER A 45 -29.79 -12.98 -7.64
CA SER A 45 -28.65 -12.28 -8.26
C SER A 45 -28.69 -12.16 -9.80
N PHE A 46 -29.82 -12.51 -10.45
CA PHE A 46 -29.93 -12.59 -11.91
C PHE A 46 -30.02 -11.23 -12.64
N TRP A 47 -30.01 -10.10 -11.93
CA TRP A 47 -30.21 -8.76 -12.50
C TRP A 47 -29.15 -7.75 -12.02
N LYS A 48 -27.87 -8.08 -12.18
CA LYS A 48 -26.77 -7.11 -12.34
C LYS A 48 -25.50 -7.91 -12.63
N ASN A 49 -24.86 -7.66 -13.77
CA ASN A 49 -23.50 -8.11 -14.02
C ASN A 49 -22.57 -7.29 -13.11
N ASN A 50 -22.49 -7.63 -11.83
CA ASN A 50 -21.37 -7.19 -11.01
C ASN A 50 -20.19 -8.05 -11.46
N GLU A 51 -19.15 -7.41 -12.01
CA GLU A 51 -17.83 -8.03 -12.01
C GLU A 51 -17.48 -8.26 -10.54
N GLU A 52 -17.72 -9.47 -10.03
CA GLU A 52 -17.19 -9.89 -8.74
C GLU A 52 -15.67 -9.78 -8.86
N HIS A 53 -15.09 -8.72 -8.28
CA HIS A 53 -13.66 -8.49 -8.39
C HIS A 53 -12.94 -9.64 -7.69
N ASN A 54 -12.27 -10.48 -8.48
CA ASN A 54 -11.43 -11.53 -7.95
C ASN A 54 -10.22 -10.88 -7.28
N ILE A 55 -10.33 -10.64 -5.96
CA ILE A 55 -9.29 -9.96 -5.18
C ILE A 55 -7.94 -10.69 -5.29
N ASP A 56 -7.96 -12.01 -5.52
CA ASP A 56 -6.76 -12.80 -5.72
C ASP A 56 -5.96 -12.40 -6.97
N GLU A 57 -6.59 -11.81 -7.99
CA GLU A 57 -5.91 -11.34 -9.20
C GLU A 57 -5.20 -10.00 -9.01
N VAL A 58 -5.66 -9.17 -8.08
CA VAL A 58 -5.22 -7.77 -7.95
C VAL A 58 -4.49 -7.46 -6.63
N LYS A 59 -4.62 -8.30 -5.60
CA LYS A 59 -4.01 -8.07 -4.27
C LYS A 59 -2.49 -7.83 -4.31
N ASN A 60 -1.79 -8.47 -5.25
CA ASN A 60 -0.34 -8.33 -5.39
C ASN A 60 0.09 -6.96 -5.93
N ASN A 61 -0.85 -6.17 -6.48
CA ASN A 61 -0.56 -4.83 -7.00
C ASN A 61 -0.54 -3.76 -5.90
N TYR A 62 -1.01 -4.09 -4.69
CA TYR A 62 -1.01 -3.18 -3.55
C TYR A 62 0.26 -3.27 -2.69
N TYR A 63 1.14 -4.19 -3.03
CA TYR A 63 2.39 -4.45 -2.35
C TYR A 63 3.54 -4.46 -3.34
N SER A 64 4.58 -3.71 -3.03
CA SER A 64 5.81 -3.65 -3.79
C SER A 64 7.01 -3.55 -2.85
N ALA A 65 8.18 -3.93 -3.35
CA ALA A 65 9.41 -3.58 -2.67
C ALA A 65 9.59 -2.05 -2.72
N ASN A 66 9.93 -1.44 -1.59
CA ASN A 66 10.28 -0.03 -1.56
C ASN A 66 11.55 0.23 -2.37
N ALA A 67 12.52 -0.66 -2.25
CA ALA A 67 13.75 -0.61 -3.03
C ALA A 67 14.24 -2.03 -3.34
N ILE A 68 14.80 -2.21 -4.54
CA ILE A 68 15.63 -3.36 -4.89
C ILE A 68 17.00 -2.82 -5.23
N ILE A 69 18.01 -3.21 -4.45
CA ILE A 69 19.36 -2.65 -4.47
C ILE A 69 20.34 -3.76 -4.77
N LEU A 70 21.21 -3.55 -5.75
CA LEU A 70 22.32 -4.47 -6.04
C LEU A 70 23.57 -4.00 -5.31
N SER A 71 24.26 -4.95 -4.68
CA SER A 71 25.59 -4.76 -4.10
C SER A 71 26.54 -5.71 -4.83
N ASP A 72 27.60 -5.16 -5.41
CA ASP A 72 28.65 -5.90 -6.12
C ASP A 72 29.79 -6.37 -5.19
N GLY A 73 29.66 -6.11 -3.89
CA GLY A 73 30.67 -6.43 -2.88
C GLY A 73 31.71 -5.34 -2.67
N LYS A 74 31.69 -4.24 -3.44
CA LYS A 74 32.50 -3.05 -3.15
C LYS A 74 31.78 -2.25 -2.07
N GLU A 75 32.35 -2.22 -0.87
CA GLU A 75 31.68 -1.89 0.40
C GLU A 75 30.79 -0.63 0.43
N ASP A 76 31.06 0.37 -0.40
CA ASP A 76 30.45 1.70 -0.30
C ASP A 76 29.41 1.99 -1.38
N LEU A 77 29.47 1.29 -2.52
CA LEU A 77 28.59 1.53 -3.66
C LEU A 77 27.46 0.51 -3.72
N CYS A 78 26.29 1.01 -4.13
CA CYS A 78 25.07 0.26 -4.33
C CYS A 78 24.36 0.75 -5.58
N TRP A 79 23.61 -0.12 -6.24
CA TRP A 79 22.85 0.20 -7.45
C TRP A 79 21.37 -0.04 -7.20
N PRO A 80 20.63 0.94 -6.66
CA PRO A 80 19.18 0.86 -6.53
C PRO A 80 18.52 0.86 -7.91
N LEU A 81 17.58 -0.04 -8.11
CA LEU A 81 16.80 -0.15 -9.33
C LEU A 81 15.51 0.67 -9.22
N GLU A 82 15.21 1.44 -10.26
CA GLU A 82 13.90 2.08 -10.39
C GLU A 82 12.79 1.03 -10.67
N PRO A 83 11.55 1.22 -10.21
CA PRO A 83 10.44 0.26 -10.45
C PRO A 83 10.13 -0.01 -11.93
N SER A 84 10.45 0.94 -12.81
CA SER A 84 10.32 0.82 -14.26
C SER A 84 11.36 -0.13 -14.87
N HIS A 85 12.48 -0.41 -14.18
CA HIS A 85 13.58 -1.20 -14.69
C HIS A 85 13.20 -2.69 -14.79
N ASN A 86 13.49 -3.34 -15.93
CA ASN A 86 13.10 -4.74 -16.18
C ASN A 86 13.65 -5.72 -15.12
N LEU A 87 14.88 -5.48 -14.65
CA LEU A 87 15.50 -6.28 -13.60
C LEU A 87 14.73 -6.17 -12.27
N TYR A 88 14.24 -4.97 -11.91
CA TYR A 88 13.42 -4.78 -10.72
C TYR A 88 12.18 -5.67 -10.80
N ARG A 89 11.45 -5.59 -11.93
CA ARG A 89 10.22 -6.35 -12.15
C ARG A 89 10.45 -7.86 -12.10
N SER A 90 11.56 -8.33 -12.68
CA SER A 90 11.91 -9.76 -12.72
C SER A 90 12.21 -10.30 -11.32
N ILE A 91 13.04 -9.58 -10.55
CA ILE A 91 13.38 -9.95 -9.16
C ILE A 91 12.13 -9.92 -8.28
N TRP A 92 11.31 -8.87 -8.40
CA TRP A 92 10.10 -8.71 -7.61
C TRP A 92 9.07 -9.80 -7.90
N LYS A 93 8.88 -10.15 -9.17
CA LYS A 93 7.96 -11.22 -9.58
C LYS A 93 8.39 -12.58 -9.05
N ASP A 94 9.68 -12.90 -9.06
CA ASP A 94 10.19 -14.16 -8.48
C ASP A 94 9.99 -14.21 -6.96
N LEU A 95 10.15 -13.08 -6.28
CA LEU A 95 9.83 -12.95 -4.86
C LEU A 95 8.34 -13.20 -4.59
N GLN A 96 7.46 -12.51 -5.31
CA GLN A 96 6.01 -12.62 -5.15
C GLN A 96 5.50 -14.04 -5.44
N ASN A 97 5.91 -14.62 -6.57
CA ASN A 97 5.37 -15.89 -7.06
C ASN A 97 5.91 -17.11 -6.32
N ASN A 98 7.09 -17.00 -5.70
CA ASN A 98 7.81 -18.18 -5.22
C ASN A 98 8.50 -17.99 -3.86
N TYR A 99 9.39 -17.01 -3.71
CA TYR A 99 10.25 -16.97 -2.52
C TYR A 99 9.50 -16.60 -1.25
N LEU A 100 8.58 -15.63 -1.31
CA LEU A 100 7.76 -15.25 -0.15
C LEU A 100 6.98 -16.45 0.39
N ARG A 101 6.39 -17.25 -0.49
CA ARG A 101 5.68 -18.48 -0.11
C ARG A 101 6.61 -19.46 0.61
N GLN A 102 7.80 -19.71 0.06
CA GLN A 102 8.76 -20.64 0.66
C GLN A 102 9.30 -20.16 2.01
N ILE A 103 9.45 -18.85 2.21
CA ILE A 103 9.84 -18.27 3.51
C ILE A 103 8.78 -18.60 4.59
N ILE A 104 7.49 -18.61 4.22
CA ILE A 104 6.40 -18.96 5.15
C ILE A 104 6.29 -20.48 5.37
N GLU A 105 6.46 -21.28 4.32
CA GLU A 105 6.28 -22.75 4.36
C GLU A 105 7.50 -23.50 4.92
N LYS A 106 8.69 -22.93 4.86
CA LYS A 106 9.93 -23.54 5.36
C LYS A 106 10.30 -23.06 6.76
N LYS A 107 10.99 -23.92 7.51
CA LYS A 107 11.70 -23.51 8.73
C LYS A 107 13.05 -22.90 8.34
N PRO A 108 13.49 -21.79 8.97
CA PRO A 108 14.82 -21.26 8.73
C PRO A 108 15.91 -22.29 9.07
N GLU A 109 16.99 -22.24 8.32
CA GLU A 109 18.18 -23.04 8.58
C GLU A 109 18.87 -22.58 9.88
N LEU A 110 19.54 -23.51 10.55
CA LEU A 110 20.41 -23.16 11.66
C LEU A 110 21.64 -22.45 11.09
N THR A 111 21.82 -21.19 11.47
CA THR A 111 23.05 -20.43 11.21
C THR A 111 24.20 -21.12 11.94
N SER A 112 25.36 -21.27 11.30
CA SER A 112 26.49 -21.99 11.92
C SER A 112 27.12 -21.19 13.06
N GLY A 113 26.87 -19.88 13.12
CA GLY A 113 27.48 -18.96 14.09
C GLY A 113 28.93 -18.63 13.78
N GLU A 114 29.51 -19.23 12.74
CA GLU A 114 30.91 -19.05 12.36
C GLU A 114 31.10 -17.79 11.51
N LYS A 115 30.07 -17.39 10.76
CA LYS A 115 30.13 -16.25 9.84
C LYS A 115 29.46 -15.04 10.46
N LEU A 116 30.22 -13.97 10.68
CA LEU A 116 29.72 -12.73 11.32
C LEU A 116 28.47 -12.17 10.64
N TYR A 117 28.42 -12.20 9.31
CA TYR A 117 27.32 -11.66 8.53
C TYR A 117 25.99 -12.41 8.73
N GLU A 118 25.99 -13.64 9.27
CA GLU A 118 24.75 -14.36 9.61
C GLU A 118 24.03 -13.74 10.82
N HIS A 119 24.71 -12.85 11.56
CA HIS A 119 24.19 -12.17 12.75
C HIS A 119 24.28 -10.65 12.67
N ASP A 120 24.97 -10.10 11.68
CA ASP A 120 25.07 -8.67 11.44
C ASP A 120 24.59 -8.32 10.03
N TRP A 121 23.43 -7.65 9.97
CA TRP A 121 22.77 -7.30 8.71
C TRP A 121 23.63 -6.35 7.89
N TYR A 122 24.34 -5.42 8.55
CA TYR A 122 25.18 -4.46 7.86
C TYR A 122 26.37 -5.13 7.15
N SER A 123 27.04 -6.07 7.81
CA SER A 123 28.08 -6.90 7.18
C SER A 123 27.55 -7.71 6.01
N LEU A 124 26.31 -8.19 6.09
CA LEU A 124 25.69 -9.00 5.04
C LEU A 124 25.44 -8.19 3.76
N ILE A 125 24.84 -7.01 3.87
CA ILE A 125 24.49 -6.19 2.71
C ILE A 125 25.70 -5.60 1.98
N LYS A 126 26.89 -5.65 2.59
CA LYS A 126 28.17 -5.32 1.95
C LYS A 126 28.71 -6.42 1.04
N MET A 127 28.14 -7.64 1.10
CA MET A 127 28.52 -8.73 0.22
C MET A 127 27.87 -8.59 -1.16
N LYS A 128 28.32 -9.43 -2.11
CA LYS A 128 27.65 -9.61 -3.41
C LYS A 128 26.25 -10.15 -3.23
N CYS A 129 25.25 -9.29 -3.28
CA CYS A 129 23.86 -9.64 -3.03
C CYS A 129 22.88 -8.69 -3.69
N ILE A 130 21.62 -9.13 -3.75
CA ILE A 130 20.49 -8.27 -4.07
C ILE A 130 19.68 -8.06 -2.80
N ILE A 131 19.50 -6.81 -2.41
CA ILE A 131 18.78 -6.40 -1.22
C ILE A 131 17.39 -5.94 -1.66
N VAL A 132 16.36 -6.44 -1.00
CA VAL A 132 14.97 -6.04 -1.20
C VAL A 132 14.46 -5.48 0.11
N GLU A 133 14.03 -4.24 0.08
CA GLU A 133 13.57 -3.51 1.26
C GLU A 133 12.08 -3.24 1.19
N PHE A 134 11.39 -3.39 2.31
CA PHE A 134 10.00 -2.99 2.47
C PHE A 134 9.94 -1.70 3.27
N LYS A 135 9.10 -0.76 2.81
CA LYS A 135 8.91 0.53 3.49
C LYS A 135 8.36 0.31 4.90
N ASN A 136 7.44 -0.63 5.02
CA ASN A 136 6.90 -1.10 6.28
C ASN A 136 7.03 -2.62 6.35
N PRO A 137 7.18 -3.18 7.55
CA PRO A 137 7.37 -4.61 7.72
C PRO A 137 6.16 -5.35 7.17
N LEU A 138 6.39 -6.37 6.34
CA LEU A 138 5.33 -7.24 5.85
C LEU A 138 4.99 -8.28 6.93
N PRO A 139 3.78 -8.23 7.53
CA PRO A 139 3.41 -9.22 8.53
C PRO A 139 3.29 -10.61 7.91
N LYS A 140 3.67 -11.64 8.66
CA LYS A 140 3.57 -13.05 8.24
C LYS A 140 2.17 -13.40 7.70
N GLY A 141 1.11 -12.92 8.38
CA GLY A 141 -0.29 -13.14 7.98
C GLY A 141 -0.62 -12.53 6.62
N ALA A 142 -0.14 -11.31 6.35
CA ALA A 142 -0.31 -10.67 5.04
C ALA A 142 0.41 -11.46 3.94
N ILE A 143 1.65 -11.89 4.16
CA ILE A 143 2.41 -12.69 3.19
C ILE A 143 1.69 -14.02 2.92
N LYS A 144 1.16 -14.66 3.96
CA LYS A 144 0.40 -15.91 3.85
C LYS A 144 -0.84 -15.72 2.97
N TRP A 145 -1.59 -14.65 3.17
CA TRP A 145 -2.76 -14.32 2.36
C TRP A 145 -2.39 -13.99 0.91
N LEU A 146 -1.33 -13.21 0.69
CA LEU A 146 -0.84 -12.85 -0.64
C LEU A 146 -0.39 -14.09 -1.44
N THR A 147 0.31 -15.02 -0.78
CA THR A 147 0.94 -16.17 -1.43
C THR A 147 0.12 -17.47 -1.39
N GLY A 148 -0.96 -17.51 -0.61
CA GLY A 148 -1.71 -18.74 -0.34
C GLY A 148 -0.90 -19.80 0.43
N ALA A 149 0.16 -19.38 1.13
CA ALA A 149 1.06 -20.28 1.85
C ALA A 149 0.35 -21.02 3.00
N LYS A 150 0.83 -22.22 3.31
CA LYS A 150 0.48 -22.93 4.55
C LYS A 150 1.56 -22.68 5.60
N ASP A 151 1.16 -22.46 6.84
CA ASP A 151 2.13 -22.19 7.90
C ASP A 151 3.09 -23.37 8.09
N ALA A 152 4.40 -23.09 8.08
CA ALA A 152 5.35 -23.97 8.72
C ALA A 152 4.98 -24.10 10.20
N SER A 153 4.92 -25.33 10.72
CA SER A 153 4.45 -25.60 12.09
C SER A 153 5.35 -25.02 13.22
N ALA A 154 6.40 -24.25 12.91
CA ALA A 154 7.33 -23.70 13.90
C ALA A 154 8.17 -22.48 13.45
N SER A 155 7.74 -21.66 12.47
CA SER A 155 8.55 -20.49 12.06
C SER A 155 8.44 -19.34 13.09
N PRO A 156 9.57 -18.83 13.65
CA PRO A 156 9.57 -17.70 14.59
C PRO A 156 9.38 -16.34 13.90
N LEU A 157 9.42 -16.30 12.56
CA LEU A 157 9.30 -15.09 11.76
C LEU A 157 7.92 -14.45 11.95
N LYS A 158 7.89 -13.20 12.41
CA LYS A 158 6.66 -12.42 12.60
C LYS A 158 6.38 -11.47 11.45
N GLU A 159 7.42 -10.82 10.95
CA GLU A 159 7.36 -9.81 9.89
C GLU A 159 8.66 -9.80 9.09
N ILE A 160 8.64 -9.20 7.91
CA ILE A 160 9.81 -9.05 7.04
C ILE A 160 10.06 -7.58 6.78
N TYR A 161 11.21 -7.06 7.21
CA TYR A 161 11.67 -5.72 6.86
C TYR A 161 12.48 -5.73 5.57
N LYS A 162 13.41 -6.67 5.44
CA LYS A 162 14.35 -6.74 4.32
C LYS A 162 14.69 -8.19 3.99
N ILE A 163 15.06 -8.43 2.74
CA ILE A 163 15.52 -9.72 2.22
C ILE A 163 16.81 -9.49 1.44
N ALA A 164 17.84 -10.27 1.72
CA ALA A 164 19.05 -10.32 0.91
C ALA A 164 19.13 -11.65 0.17
N ILE A 165 19.21 -11.59 -1.16
CA ILE A 165 19.40 -12.74 -2.05
C ILE A 165 20.89 -12.86 -2.32
N VAL A 166 21.49 -13.97 -1.87
CA VAL A 166 22.93 -14.24 -1.97
C VAL A 166 23.13 -15.45 -2.88
N PRO A 167 23.11 -15.26 -4.21
CA PRO A 167 23.14 -16.39 -5.15
C PRO A 167 24.47 -17.16 -5.08
N TYR A 168 25.57 -16.54 -4.66
CA TYR A 168 26.88 -17.18 -4.62
C TYR A 168 27.07 -18.20 -3.49
N GLU A 169 26.22 -18.22 -2.47
CA GLU A 169 26.46 -19.05 -1.27
C GLU A 169 26.09 -20.52 -1.47
N SER A 170 24.98 -20.81 -2.13
CA SER A 170 24.63 -22.18 -2.49
C SER A 170 25.41 -22.62 -3.74
N ILE A 171 26.00 -23.82 -3.74
CA ILE A 171 26.58 -24.43 -4.94
C ILE A 171 25.53 -25.04 -5.86
N ASN A 172 24.29 -25.21 -5.38
CA ASN A 172 23.21 -25.79 -6.16
C ASN A 172 22.61 -24.75 -7.11
N ASN A 173 22.60 -25.05 -8.41
CA ASN A 173 22.08 -24.14 -9.44
C ASN A 173 20.57 -23.97 -9.41
N THR A 174 19.84 -24.84 -8.71
CA THR A 174 18.37 -24.76 -8.57
C THR A 174 17.93 -24.05 -7.30
N GLU A 175 18.85 -23.50 -6.51
CA GLU A 175 18.55 -22.89 -5.21
C GLU A 175 19.26 -21.54 -5.05
N ASN A 176 18.57 -20.62 -4.39
CA ASN A 176 19.16 -19.37 -3.89
C ASN A 176 19.17 -19.38 -2.36
N THR A 177 20.19 -18.77 -1.79
CA THR A 177 20.25 -18.50 -0.35
C THR A 177 19.66 -17.13 -0.09
N LEU A 178 18.66 -17.06 0.79
CA LEU A 178 18.01 -15.84 1.22
C LEU A 178 18.28 -15.61 2.70
N TYR A 179 18.58 -14.37 3.05
CA TYR A 179 18.61 -13.90 4.42
C TYR A 179 17.46 -12.93 4.63
N VAL A 180 16.60 -13.23 5.60
CA VAL A 180 15.40 -12.45 5.91
C VAL A 180 15.59 -11.75 7.23
N TYR A 181 15.47 -10.43 7.23
CA TYR A 181 15.61 -9.60 8.44
C TYR A 181 14.24 -9.17 8.95
N ASP A 182 13.95 -9.46 10.23
CA ASP A 182 12.70 -9.10 10.90
C ASP A 182 12.80 -7.83 11.76
N GLY A 183 13.88 -7.06 11.63
CA GLY A 183 14.15 -5.89 12.47
C GLY A 183 15.00 -6.20 13.72
N VAL A 184 15.16 -7.48 14.07
CA VAL A 184 15.97 -7.91 15.23
C VAL A 184 16.91 -9.06 14.86
N ASN A 185 16.39 -10.09 14.21
CA ASN A 185 17.08 -11.32 13.86
C ASN A 185 17.19 -11.47 12.34
N ILE A 186 18.21 -12.22 11.94
CA ILE A 186 18.43 -12.62 10.56
C ILE A 186 18.17 -14.11 10.45
N TYR A 187 17.31 -14.50 9.50
CA TYR A 187 16.94 -15.88 9.25
C TYR A 187 17.45 -16.33 7.89
N LYS A 188 18.19 -17.43 7.86
CA LYS A 188 18.69 -18.04 6.63
C LYS A 188 17.67 -19.02 6.05
N TYR A 189 17.42 -18.91 4.75
CA TYR A 189 16.55 -19.83 4.00
C TYR A 189 17.24 -20.27 2.72
N LEU A 190 17.20 -21.57 2.45
CA LEU A 190 17.49 -22.11 1.14
C LEU A 190 16.17 -22.28 0.38
N VAL A 191 16.00 -21.49 -0.68
CA VAL A 191 14.78 -21.49 -1.49
C VAL A 191 15.04 -22.07 -2.86
N ASN A 192 14.11 -22.89 -3.33
CA ASN A 192 14.16 -23.42 -4.68
C ASN A 192 13.84 -22.30 -5.66
N ILE A 193 14.62 -22.18 -6.71
CA ILE A 193 14.31 -21.32 -7.85
C ILE A 193 13.18 -22.03 -8.59
N GLY A 194 11.99 -21.43 -8.55
CA GLY A 194 10.79 -21.96 -9.21
C GLY A 194 10.88 -21.78 -10.72
N SER A 195 9.76 -22.00 -11.42
CA SER A 195 9.62 -21.65 -12.84
C SER A 195 9.50 -20.12 -13.07
N GLY A 196 10.16 -19.33 -12.23
CA GLY A 196 10.17 -17.87 -12.28
C GLY A 196 10.93 -17.34 -13.50
N ASP A 197 11.00 -16.03 -13.58
CA ASP A 197 11.62 -15.33 -14.71
C ASP A 197 13.15 -15.39 -14.65
N MET A 198 13.75 -15.58 -13.47
CA MET A 198 15.21 -15.59 -13.31
C MET A 198 15.76 -16.95 -12.87
N LYS A 199 16.78 -17.42 -13.59
CA LYS A 199 17.67 -18.49 -13.14
C LYS A 199 18.72 -17.92 -12.20
N LYS A 200 19.38 -18.79 -11.43
CA LYS A 200 20.50 -18.40 -10.57
C LYS A 200 21.58 -17.60 -11.30
N SER A 201 21.92 -18.03 -12.52
CA SER A 201 22.88 -17.36 -13.38
C SER A 201 22.48 -15.92 -13.72
N ASP A 202 21.17 -15.64 -13.79
CA ASP A 202 20.67 -14.31 -14.13
C ASP A 202 20.82 -13.37 -12.93
N TYR A 203 20.63 -13.85 -11.70
CA TYR A 203 20.95 -13.10 -10.47
C TYR A 203 22.44 -12.78 -10.36
N ILE A 204 23.29 -13.77 -10.62
CA ILE A 204 24.75 -13.61 -10.61
C ILE A 204 25.18 -12.58 -11.67
N LYS A 205 24.70 -12.73 -12.91
CA LYS A 205 24.98 -11.81 -14.00
C LYS A 205 24.50 -10.40 -13.68
N ALA A 206 23.31 -10.26 -13.10
CA ALA A 206 22.79 -8.97 -12.70
C ALA A 206 23.74 -8.25 -11.73
N ILE A 207 24.28 -8.94 -10.72
CA ILE A 207 25.26 -8.37 -9.78
C ILE A 207 26.57 -8.02 -10.48
N GLU A 208 27.05 -8.87 -11.38
CA GLU A 208 28.35 -8.68 -12.06
C GLU A 208 28.36 -7.57 -13.10
N THR A 209 27.23 -7.29 -13.74
CA THR A 209 27.17 -6.33 -14.86
C THR A 209 26.42 -5.05 -14.51
N ILE A 210 26.00 -4.83 -13.26
CA ILE A 210 25.20 -3.65 -12.91
C ILE A 210 26.00 -2.35 -13.02
N GLU A 211 27.29 -2.40 -12.73
CA GLU A 211 28.21 -1.26 -12.83
C GLU A 211 28.33 -0.74 -14.27
N ASP A 212 28.23 -1.63 -15.26
CA ASP A 212 28.31 -1.32 -16.68
C ASP A 212 26.96 -0.84 -17.27
N ASN A 213 25.91 -0.72 -16.45
CA ASN A 213 24.58 -0.34 -16.93
C ASN A 213 24.36 1.18 -16.81
N ASP A 214 24.43 1.87 -17.95
CA ASP A 214 24.24 3.32 -18.04
C ASP A 214 22.86 3.83 -17.56
N ASN A 215 21.86 2.95 -17.42
CA ASN A 215 20.52 3.32 -16.95
C ASN A 215 20.34 3.17 -15.43
N VAL A 216 21.36 2.71 -14.70
CA VAL A 216 21.30 2.54 -13.25
C VAL A 216 22.40 3.34 -12.59
N PHE A 217 22.00 4.30 -11.76
CA PHE A 217 22.94 5.22 -11.14
C PHE A 217 23.42 4.68 -9.78
N PRO A 218 24.73 4.71 -9.50
CA PRO A 218 25.26 4.27 -8.23
C PRO A 218 24.91 5.26 -7.11
N MET A 219 24.58 4.71 -5.95
CA MET A 219 24.43 5.43 -4.69
C MET A 219 25.49 4.97 -3.68
N ASN A 220 25.82 5.87 -2.77
CA ASN A 220 26.86 5.69 -1.76
C ASN A 220 26.23 5.49 -0.39
N ARG A 221 26.79 4.59 0.42
CA ARG A 221 26.47 4.53 1.86
C ARG A 221 26.98 5.80 2.54
N LEU A 222 26.09 6.61 3.10
CA LEU A 222 26.46 7.88 3.71
C LEU A 222 27.41 7.71 4.90
N SER A 223 27.26 6.60 5.64
CA SER A 223 28.09 6.28 6.80
C SER A 223 29.59 6.13 6.49
N SER A 224 29.94 5.78 5.26
CA SER A 224 31.33 5.72 4.79
C SER A 224 31.98 7.11 4.71
N TYR A 225 31.19 8.16 4.54
CA TYR A 225 31.66 9.55 4.44
C TYR A 225 31.40 10.35 5.72
N TYR A 226 30.37 9.98 6.48
CA TYR A 226 29.96 10.60 7.73
C TYR A 226 29.80 9.56 8.83
N PRO A 227 30.88 9.23 9.58
CA PRO A 227 30.83 8.22 10.63
C PRO A 227 29.87 8.52 11.80
N SER A 228 29.41 9.77 11.93
CA SER A 228 28.42 10.20 12.92
C SER A 228 26.98 9.76 12.58
N ILE A 229 26.73 9.31 11.34
CA ILE A 229 25.42 8.82 10.90
C ILE A 229 25.10 7.51 11.60
N LYS A 230 23.96 7.47 12.28
CA LYS A 230 23.50 6.27 13.00
C LYS A 230 22.82 5.23 12.12
N ASN A 231 22.33 5.61 10.95
CA ASN A 231 21.80 4.66 9.97
C ASN A 231 22.91 4.29 8.97
N PRO A 232 23.63 3.18 9.19
CA PRO A 232 24.76 2.83 8.33
C PRO A 232 24.34 2.43 6.91
N GLU A 233 23.07 2.13 6.69
CA GLU A 233 22.49 1.66 5.43
C GLU A 233 22.00 2.80 4.53
N LEU A 234 21.94 4.03 5.04
CA LEU A 234 21.40 5.16 4.30
C LEU A 234 22.19 5.41 3.00
N LEU A 235 21.49 5.29 1.87
CA LEU A 235 22.06 5.51 0.54
C LEU A 235 21.81 6.95 0.10
N VAL A 236 22.84 7.57 -0.46
CA VAL A 236 22.78 8.92 -1.00
C VAL A 236 23.48 9.02 -2.35
N ARG A 237 23.06 9.96 -3.18
CA ARG A 237 23.71 10.23 -4.46
C ARG A 237 24.77 11.31 -4.28
N MET A 238 25.98 11.05 -4.77
CA MET A 238 27.12 11.97 -4.64
C MET A 238 27.55 12.59 -5.97
N ASP A 239 26.96 12.16 -7.10
CA ASP A 239 27.21 12.79 -8.40
C ASP A 239 26.43 14.12 -8.53
N TYR A 240 26.86 14.99 -9.43
CA TYR A 240 26.19 16.26 -9.75
C TYR A 240 25.24 16.12 -10.95
N SER A 241 24.74 14.91 -11.21
CA SER A 241 23.80 14.73 -12.30
C SER A 241 22.45 15.34 -11.95
N GLU A 242 21.82 15.90 -12.97
CA GLU A 242 20.48 16.46 -12.86
C GLU A 242 19.45 15.42 -13.30
N LYS A 243 18.38 15.25 -12.54
CA LYS A 243 17.22 14.46 -12.93
C LYS A 243 16.09 15.39 -13.36
N ARG A 244 15.56 15.17 -14.56
CA ARG A 244 14.32 15.84 -14.99
C ARG A 244 13.15 15.27 -14.21
N ILE A 245 12.43 16.12 -13.47
CA ILE A 245 11.22 15.73 -12.74
C ILE A 245 10.10 16.68 -13.17
N TRP A 246 9.00 16.09 -13.62
CA TRP A 246 7.79 16.81 -13.99
C TRP A 246 6.96 17.08 -12.75
N ASP A 247 6.25 18.20 -12.74
CA ASP A 247 5.13 18.35 -11.82
C ASP A 247 3.96 17.51 -12.28
N LEU A 248 3.07 17.18 -11.34
CA LEU A 248 1.87 16.42 -11.64
C LEU A 248 0.64 17.31 -11.63
N LEU A 249 -0.26 17.03 -12.56
CA LEU A 249 -1.60 17.57 -12.62
C LEU A 249 -2.56 16.58 -11.95
N LEU A 250 -3.16 17.00 -10.84
CA LEU A 250 -4.13 16.25 -10.06
C LEU A 250 -5.52 16.83 -10.28
N LYS A 251 -6.44 16.03 -10.81
CA LYS A 251 -7.83 16.44 -11.05
C LYS A 251 -8.81 15.53 -10.35
N THR A 252 -9.93 16.10 -9.91
CA THR A 252 -11.10 15.29 -9.55
C THR A 252 -11.58 14.58 -10.84
N PRO A 253 -11.88 13.28 -10.81
CA PRO A 253 -12.38 12.55 -11.98
C PRO A 253 -13.69 13.16 -12.46
N ASN A 254 -13.89 13.19 -13.79
CA ASN A 254 -15.08 13.82 -14.39
C ASN A 254 -16.39 13.17 -13.91
N GLU A 255 -16.35 11.88 -13.60
CA GLU A 255 -17.45 11.06 -13.09
C GLU A 255 -17.97 11.57 -11.74
N ILE A 256 -17.10 12.22 -10.96
CA ILE A 256 -17.41 12.75 -9.63
C ILE A 256 -17.09 14.24 -9.50
N ASP A 257 -16.87 14.94 -10.62
CA ASP A 257 -16.66 16.38 -10.61
C ASP A 257 -17.99 17.07 -10.31
N PHE A 258 -18.05 17.87 -9.27
CA PHE A 258 -19.30 18.28 -8.64
C PHE A 258 -20.11 19.26 -9.52
N ASN A 259 -21.34 18.89 -9.87
CA ASN A 259 -22.32 19.78 -10.51
C ASN A 259 -23.74 19.46 -9.97
N ASP A 260 -24.63 20.46 -9.86
CA ASP A 260 -25.98 20.25 -9.31
C ASP A 260 -26.80 19.21 -10.11
N GLU A 261 -26.45 19.00 -11.38
CA GLU A 261 -27.10 18.06 -12.29
C GLU A 261 -26.60 16.61 -12.18
N ASN A 262 -25.49 16.34 -11.47
CA ASN A 262 -24.86 15.02 -11.43
C ASN A 262 -24.81 14.34 -10.05
N VAL A 263 -25.56 14.87 -9.07
CA VAL A 263 -25.62 14.32 -7.70
C VAL A 263 -25.95 12.83 -7.69
N ASP A 264 -26.94 12.40 -8.48
CA ASP A 264 -27.35 11.00 -8.56
C ASP A 264 -26.23 10.10 -9.14
N MET A 265 -25.45 10.63 -10.08
CA MET A 265 -24.30 9.92 -10.67
C MET A 265 -23.16 9.81 -9.65
N ILE A 266 -22.85 10.89 -8.94
CA ILE A 266 -21.84 10.90 -7.87
C ILE A 266 -22.18 9.85 -6.81
N GLU A 267 -23.45 9.78 -6.41
CA GLU A 267 -23.92 8.74 -5.49
C GLU A 267 -23.64 7.34 -6.06
N GLU A 268 -23.99 7.07 -7.33
CA GLU A 268 -23.78 5.77 -7.96
C GLU A 268 -22.31 5.33 -7.99
N TYR A 269 -21.38 6.25 -8.27
CA TYR A 269 -19.94 5.94 -8.29
C TYR A 269 -19.34 5.73 -6.90
N LEU A 270 -19.84 6.45 -5.88
CA LEU A 270 -19.25 6.42 -4.53
C LEU A 270 -19.89 5.38 -3.62
N ARG A 271 -21.12 4.93 -3.87
CA ARG A 271 -21.88 4.04 -2.99
C ARG A 271 -21.41 2.59 -3.11
N GLU A 272 -21.30 1.89 -1.97
CA GLU A 272 -21.25 0.43 -1.98
C GLU A 272 -22.64 -0.13 -2.32
N ASP A 273 -22.77 -1.38 -2.79
CA ASP A 273 -23.99 -1.97 -3.35
C ASP A 273 -25.17 -2.18 -2.34
N HIS A 274 -25.40 -1.22 -1.42
CA HIS A 274 -26.54 -1.13 -0.53
C HIS A 274 -27.81 -0.73 -1.31
N ARG A 275 -28.86 -1.54 -1.10
CA ARG A 275 -30.17 -1.43 -1.77
C ARG A 275 -31.19 -0.58 -0.99
N GLY A 276 -30.78 0.05 0.10
CA GLY A 276 -31.64 0.90 0.94
C GLY A 276 -31.76 2.32 0.40
N SER A 277 -32.87 2.99 0.68
CA SER A 277 -33.03 4.42 0.38
C SER A 277 -32.12 5.25 1.28
N MET A 278 -31.20 6.00 0.70
CA MET A 278 -30.42 7.02 1.43
C MET A 278 -31.11 8.36 1.38
N ILE A 279 -30.89 9.17 2.42
CA ILE A 279 -31.23 10.58 2.40
C ILE A 279 -30.03 11.32 1.83
N THR A 280 -30.25 11.98 0.69
CA THR A 280 -29.27 12.83 0.03
C THR A 280 -29.58 14.29 0.35
N LYS A 281 -28.56 15.01 0.84
CA LYS A 281 -28.67 16.44 1.11
C LYS A 281 -27.35 17.15 0.88
N PHE A 282 -27.44 18.42 0.56
CA PHE A 282 -26.29 19.32 0.65
C PHE A 282 -26.04 19.71 2.10
N SER A 283 -24.78 19.98 2.44
CA SER A 283 -24.46 20.66 3.69
C SER A 283 -25.03 22.09 3.70
N GLU A 284 -25.18 22.65 4.89
CA GLU A 284 -25.74 24.01 5.08
C GLU A 284 -24.91 25.09 4.39
N ASP A 285 -23.61 24.87 4.24
CA ASP A 285 -22.66 25.74 3.53
C ASP A 285 -22.51 25.39 2.04
N GLY A 286 -23.21 24.36 1.54
CA GLY A 286 -23.15 23.91 0.15
C GLY A 286 -21.81 23.31 -0.29
N THR A 287 -20.88 23.03 0.64
CA THR A 287 -19.52 22.58 0.30
C THR A 287 -19.38 21.09 0.11
N ASN A 288 -20.37 20.30 0.55
CA ASN A 288 -20.35 18.85 0.42
C ASN A 288 -21.74 18.24 0.21
N LEU A 289 -21.75 17.08 -0.44
CA LEU A 289 -22.88 16.17 -0.56
C LEU A 289 -22.82 15.16 0.58
N ILE A 290 -23.97 14.96 1.24
CA ILE A 290 -24.11 13.99 2.33
C ILE A 290 -25.16 12.97 1.90
N PHE A 291 -24.73 11.70 1.83
CA PHE A 291 -25.61 10.55 1.63
C PHE A 291 -25.62 9.75 2.93
N SER A 292 -26.77 9.50 3.53
CA SER A 292 -26.81 8.79 4.82
C SER A 292 -28.06 7.96 5.04
N ASP A 293 -27.90 6.90 5.83
CA ASP A 293 -28.97 6.05 6.32
C ASP A 293 -28.83 5.80 7.85
N GLU A 294 -29.53 4.80 8.37
CA GLU A 294 -29.50 4.40 9.79
C GLU A 294 -28.13 3.84 10.24
N GLN A 295 -27.29 3.37 9.31
CA GLN A 295 -26.05 2.64 9.58
C GLN A 295 -24.79 3.41 9.18
N GLN A 296 -24.84 4.19 8.10
CA GLN A 296 -23.66 4.77 7.46
C GLN A 296 -23.91 6.21 6.98
N VAL A 297 -22.80 6.94 6.83
CA VAL A 297 -22.76 8.31 6.35
C VAL A 297 -21.62 8.43 5.35
N TYR A 298 -21.92 8.95 4.18
CA TYR A 298 -20.98 9.34 3.15
C TYR A 298 -21.00 10.85 3.04
N ARG A 299 -19.82 11.47 2.99
CA ARG A 299 -19.63 12.90 2.73
C ARG A 299 -18.64 13.05 1.61
N TYR A 300 -19.04 13.78 0.57
CA TYR A 300 -18.20 14.04 -0.57
C TYR A 300 -18.03 15.54 -0.76
N TYR A 301 -16.78 15.99 -0.76
CA TYR A 301 -16.40 17.40 -0.82
C TYR A 301 -15.94 17.76 -2.24
N PHE A 302 -16.14 19.02 -2.62
CA PHE A 302 -15.81 19.54 -3.96
C PHE A 302 -14.33 19.32 -4.37
N ASN A 303 -13.43 19.21 -3.40
CA ASN A 303 -12.01 18.97 -3.64
C ASN A 303 -11.69 17.50 -3.91
N GLY A 304 -12.69 16.62 -4.09
CA GLY A 304 -12.50 15.19 -4.30
C GLY A 304 -12.25 14.40 -3.01
N PHE A 305 -12.38 15.03 -1.84
CA PHE A 305 -12.27 14.33 -0.57
C PHE A 305 -13.56 13.56 -0.28
N PHE A 306 -13.41 12.27 -0.03
CA PHE A 306 -14.46 11.32 0.28
C PHE A 306 -14.25 10.80 1.71
N ASP A 307 -15.27 11.03 2.55
CA ASP A 307 -15.32 10.63 3.95
C ASP A 307 -16.51 9.69 4.15
N TYR A 308 -16.23 8.42 4.42
CA TYR A 308 -17.24 7.42 4.73
C TYR A 308 -17.09 6.96 6.17
N GLN A 309 -18.21 6.90 6.88
CA GLN A 309 -18.24 6.48 8.27
C GLN A 309 -19.42 5.56 8.54
N TYR A 310 -19.13 4.37 9.07
CA TYR A 310 -20.12 3.53 9.71
C TYR A 310 -20.43 4.11 11.10
N ARG A 311 -21.71 4.34 11.41
CA ARG A 311 -22.15 5.04 12.63
C ARG A 311 -21.71 4.31 13.91
N ASN A 312 -21.57 2.99 13.86
CA ASN A 312 -21.09 2.19 14.99
C ASN A 312 -19.73 1.52 14.69
N LYS A 313 -18.66 2.32 14.68
CA LYS A 313 -17.28 1.89 14.34
C LYS A 313 -16.74 0.72 15.19
N ASN A 314 -17.26 0.55 16.41
CA ASN A 314 -16.78 -0.46 17.35
C ASN A 314 -17.59 -1.75 17.29
N ASN A 315 -18.58 -1.84 16.40
CA ASN A 315 -19.39 -3.03 16.24
C ASN A 315 -18.80 -3.95 15.15
N GLY A 316 -18.56 -5.20 15.51
CA GLY A 316 -17.97 -6.20 14.64
C GLY A 316 -16.76 -6.87 15.27
N ASP A 317 -16.40 -8.03 14.74
CA ASP A 317 -15.19 -8.72 15.15
C ASP A 317 -13.99 -8.15 14.39
N LYS A 318 -12.96 -7.73 15.12
CA LYS A 318 -11.71 -7.25 14.52
C LYS A 318 -11.12 -8.27 13.56
N GLY A 319 -11.18 -9.56 13.93
CA GLY A 319 -10.59 -10.67 13.19
C GLY A 319 -9.09 -10.54 12.90
N LEU A 320 -8.63 -11.30 11.92
CA LEU A 320 -7.24 -11.32 11.48
C LEU A 320 -6.94 -10.15 10.53
N VAL A 321 -5.67 -9.75 10.46
CA VAL A 321 -5.26 -8.60 9.63
C VAL A 321 -5.54 -8.86 8.14
N GLU A 322 -5.36 -10.10 7.68
CA GLU A 322 -5.64 -10.50 6.30
C GLU A 322 -7.12 -10.37 5.92
N GLU A 323 -8.03 -10.73 6.82
CA GLU A 323 -9.48 -10.65 6.57
C GLU A 323 -9.92 -9.18 6.48
N ALA A 324 -9.42 -8.33 7.38
CA ALA A 324 -9.70 -6.90 7.36
C ALA A 324 -9.07 -6.19 6.16
N LEU A 325 -7.87 -6.60 5.76
CA LEU A 325 -7.18 -6.08 4.58
C LEU A 325 -7.95 -6.40 3.30
N GLU A 326 -8.47 -7.63 3.17
CA GLU A 326 -9.33 -8.01 2.05
C GLU A 326 -10.51 -7.04 1.90
N LYS A 327 -11.19 -6.69 3.00
CA LYS A 327 -12.30 -5.71 2.97
C LYS A 327 -11.84 -4.33 2.53
N ALA A 328 -10.68 -3.87 3.00
CA ALA A 328 -10.13 -2.60 2.58
C ALA A 328 -9.80 -2.57 1.08
N LEU A 329 -9.22 -3.64 0.54
CA LEU A 329 -8.85 -3.69 -0.87
C LEU A 329 -10.05 -3.84 -1.81
N ILE A 330 -11.06 -4.64 -1.43
CA ILE A 330 -12.33 -4.70 -2.18
C ILE A 330 -12.98 -3.30 -2.25
N PHE A 331 -12.95 -2.55 -1.15
CA PHE A 331 -13.48 -1.19 -1.10
C PHE A 331 -12.79 -0.26 -2.10
N ILE A 332 -11.46 -0.36 -2.22
CA ILE A 332 -10.67 0.42 -3.19
C ILE A 332 -11.00 -0.04 -4.61
N GLU A 333 -10.92 -1.33 -4.90
CA GLU A 333 -11.07 -1.89 -6.26
C GLU A 333 -12.44 -1.59 -6.88
N ASN A 334 -13.52 -1.64 -6.08
CA ASN A 334 -14.87 -1.28 -6.52
C ASN A 334 -14.96 0.14 -7.11
N ARG A 335 -14.05 1.04 -6.73
CA ARG A 335 -14.03 2.46 -7.14
C ARG A 335 -12.86 2.78 -8.07
N ARG A 336 -11.70 2.15 -7.86
CA ARG A 336 -10.43 2.44 -8.53
C ARG A 336 -10.55 2.41 -10.04
N LYS A 337 -11.11 1.35 -10.63
CA LYS A 337 -11.19 1.17 -12.09
C LYS A 337 -11.87 2.33 -12.83
N LYS A 338 -12.79 3.03 -12.15
CA LYS A 338 -13.60 4.11 -12.75
C LYS A 338 -13.13 5.50 -12.33
N LEU A 339 -12.51 5.63 -11.17
CA LEU A 339 -12.25 6.93 -10.54
C LEU A 339 -10.76 7.26 -10.40
N ILE A 340 -9.85 6.30 -10.58
CA ILE A 340 -8.42 6.52 -10.41
C ILE A 340 -7.71 6.12 -11.70
N ASP A 341 -6.91 7.03 -12.23
CA ASP A 341 -6.11 6.80 -13.44
C ASP A 341 -4.72 7.44 -13.32
N GLY A 342 -3.76 6.85 -14.03
CA GLY A 342 -2.39 7.34 -14.13
C GLY A 342 -1.50 7.08 -12.91
N VAL A 343 -1.94 6.27 -11.93
CA VAL A 343 -1.20 6.07 -10.68
C VAL A 343 -1.40 4.68 -10.07
N GLU A 344 -0.41 4.24 -9.30
CA GLU A 344 -0.49 3.03 -8.47
C GLU A 344 -0.96 3.37 -7.06
N ILE A 345 -1.56 2.41 -6.34
CA ILE A 345 -1.94 2.55 -4.93
C ILE A 345 -1.17 1.49 -4.15
N HIS A 346 -0.30 1.92 -3.25
CA HIS A 346 0.51 1.01 -2.44
C HIS A 346 0.10 1.12 -0.97
N LEU A 347 0.02 -0.03 -0.30
CA LEU A 347 -0.15 -0.06 1.14
C LEU A 347 1.15 0.44 1.77
N ASN A 348 1.06 1.57 2.46
CA ASN A 348 2.14 2.11 3.24
C ASN A 348 2.10 1.43 4.61
N LYS A 349 1.11 1.71 5.45
CA LYS A 349 1.14 1.33 6.88
C LYS A 349 -0.10 0.57 7.33
N ILE A 350 0.09 -0.31 8.31
CA ILE A 350 -0.99 -0.97 9.06
C ILE A 350 -0.85 -0.59 10.54
N ASN A 351 -1.87 0.04 11.11
CA ASN A 351 -1.95 0.31 12.54
C ASN A 351 -3.04 -0.56 13.17
N GLU A 352 -2.68 -1.29 14.22
CA GLU A 352 -3.61 -2.12 14.96
C GLU A 352 -4.40 -1.27 15.99
N LYS A 353 -5.74 -1.36 15.96
CA LYS A 353 -6.63 -0.76 16.96
C LYS A 353 -7.39 -1.88 17.71
N PRO A 354 -8.12 -1.57 18.80
CA PRO A 354 -8.84 -2.58 19.56
C PRO A 354 -9.93 -3.32 18.76
N TYR A 355 -10.66 -2.63 17.89
CA TYR A 355 -11.84 -3.17 17.19
C TYR A 355 -11.69 -3.29 15.67
N TYR A 356 -10.62 -2.73 15.10
CA TYR A 356 -10.37 -2.70 13.67
C TYR A 356 -8.87 -2.51 13.39
N TYR A 357 -8.48 -2.62 12.13
CA TYR A 357 -7.17 -2.23 11.62
C TYR A 357 -7.31 -0.97 10.79
N GLU A 358 -6.34 -0.07 10.89
CA GLU A 358 -6.23 1.13 10.06
C GLU A 358 -5.14 0.90 9.01
N PHE A 359 -5.56 0.87 7.75
CA PHE A 359 -4.72 0.71 6.57
C PHE A 359 -4.51 2.06 5.91
N ILE A 360 -3.26 2.45 5.72
CA ILE A 360 -2.87 3.71 5.11
C ILE A 360 -2.24 3.40 3.76
N PHE A 361 -2.81 3.94 2.69
CA PHE A 361 -2.31 3.79 1.34
C PHE A 361 -1.86 5.13 0.77
N ASP A 362 -0.88 5.06 -0.12
CA ASP A 362 -0.36 6.19 -0.85
C ASP A 362 -0.49 5.96 -2.35
N TYR A 363 -0.74 7.05 -3.06
CA TYR A 363 -0.57 7.07 -4.50
C TYR A 363 0.91 7.06 -4.84
N VAL A 364 1.30 6.25 -5.83
CA VAL A 364 2.68 6.16 -6.31
C VAL A 364 2.71 6.40 -7.81
N PHE A 365 3.39 7.48 -8.20
CA PHE A 365 3.58 7.88 -9.59
C PHE A 365 5.05 7.71 -9.95
N GLU A 366 5.37 6.78 -10.87
CA GLU A 366 6.74 6.46 -11.28
C GLU A 366 7.72 6.19 -10.10
N GLY A 367 7.22 5.53 -9.06
CA GLY A 367 8.00 5.21 -7.86
C GLY A 367 8.09 6.33 -6.81
N MET A 368 7.51 7.50 -7.06
CA MET A 368 7.43 8.60 -6.09
C MET A 368 6.04 8.67 -5.45
N GLU A 369 6.00 8.77 -4.12
CA GLU A 369 4.73 8.91 -3.40
C GLU A 369 4.12 10.28 -3.62
N VAL A 370 2.78 10.34 -3.72
CA VAL A 370 2.03 11.59 -3.74
C VAL A 370 1.30 11.76 -2.42
N LYS A 371 1.60 12.86 -1.72
CA LYS A 371 0.98 13.24 -0.45
C LYS A 371 0.10 14.48 -0.61
N ILE A 372 -0.86 14.61 0.30
CA ILE A 372 -1.75 15.77 0.37
C ILE A 372 -1.35 16.65 1.55
N GLN A 373 -1.22 17.95 1.31
CA GLN A 373 -0.95 18.94 2.36
C GLN A 373 -2.25 19.63 2.78
N ASP A 374 -2.61 19.47 4.05
CA ASP A 374 -3.76 20.13 4.66
C ASP A 374 -3.53 21.65 4.69
N ARG A 375 -4.51 22.41 4.21
CA ARG A 375 -4.42 23.88 4.12
C ARG A 375 -4.28 24.55 5.48
N ARG A 376 -4.93 24.02 6.53
CA ARG A 376 -5.09 24.69 7.83
C ARG A 376 -3.85 24.59 8.69
N ASN A 377 -3.24 23.41 8.75
CA ASN A 377 -2.10 23.12 9.62
C ASN A 377 -0.81 22.86 8.84
N GLN A 378 -0.85 22.86 7.50
CA GLN A 378 0.28 22.56 6.61
C GLN A 378 0.84 21.13 6.79
N ASN A 379 0.10 20.25 7.46
CA ASN A 379 0.50 18.87 7.67
C ASN A 379 0.38 18.08 6.36
N VAL A 380 1.41 17.31 6.07
CA VAL A 380 1.47 16.40 4.94
C VAL A 380 0.95 15.03 5.38
N GLN A 381 -0.05 14.52 4.69
CA GLN A 381 -0.72 13.26 5.00
C GLN A 381 -0.89 12.36 3.77
N SER A 382 -1.09 11.07 4.03
CA SER A 382 -1.44 10.09 3.01
C SER A 382 -2.82 10.37 2.42
N ALA A 383 -3.00 10.02 1.16
CA ALA A 383 -4.22 10.33 0.43
C ALA A 383 -5.39 9.38 0.78
N ILE A 384 -5.10 8.18 1.29
CA ILE A 384 -6.09 7.14 1.56
C ILE A 384 -5.84 6.52 2.94
N THR A 385 -6.86 6.56 3.78
CA THR A 385 -6.90 5.85 5.06
C THR A 385 -8.20 5.07 5.13
N ILE A 386 -8.11 3.75 5.35
CA ILE A 386 -9.25 2.84 5.44
C ILE A 386 -9.17 2.09 6.76
N CYS A 387 -10.20 2.19 7.58
CA CYS A 387 -10.37 1.37 8.77
C CYS A 387 -11.33 0.23 8.47
N ALA A 388 -10.89 -1.01 8.71
CA ALA A 388 -11.69 -2.19 8.45
C ALA A 388 -11.51 -3.25 9.55
N ASN A 389 -12.53 -4.06 9.73
CA ASN A 389 -12.51 -5.28 10.54
C ASN A 389 -12.85 -6.48 9.65
N ARG A 390 -12.95 -7.69 10.22
CA ARG A 390 -13.26 -8.90 9.44
C ARG A 390 -14.55 -8.76 8.63
N ASP A 391 -15.52 -8.07 9.21
CA ASP A 391 -16.88 -8.08 8.70
C ASP A 391 -17.08 -6.98 7.64
N ARG A 392 -16.45 -5.81 7.79
CA ARG A 392 -16.69 -4.63 6.92
C ARG A 392 -15.64 -3.52 7.04
N VAL A 393 -15.73 -2.56 6.14
CA VAL A 393 -15.10 -1.24 6.27
C VAL A 393 -15.93 -0.33 7.17
N VAL A 394 -15.29 0.31 8.15
CA VAL A 394 -15.94 1.13 9.19
C VAL A 394 -15.66 2.62 9.10
N ASP A 395 -14.56 3.02 8.47
CA ASP A 395 -14.19 4.43 8.26
C ASP A 395 -13.28 4.55 7.03
N VAL A 396 -13.47 5.58 6.22
CA VAL A 396 -12.60 5.87 5.07
C VAL A 396 -12.41 7.36 4.95
N LYS A 397 -11.17 7.77 4.70
CA LYS A 397 -10.79 9.11 4.25
C LYS A 397 -9.97 8.96 2.99
N TRP A 398 -10.46 9.53 1.88
CA TRP A 398 -9.85 9.31 0.58
C TRP A 398 -9.92 10.56 -0.29
N TYR A 399 -8.78 11.08 -0.72
CA TYR A 399 -8.71 12.07 -1.80
C TYR A 399 -8.71 11.36 -3.16
N ILE A 400 -9.87 11.32 -3.82
CA ILE A 400 -10.05 10.66 -5.12
C ILE A 400 -9.57 11.60 -6.22
N LYS A 401 -8.53 11.21 -6.95
CA LYS A 401 -7.87 12.03 -7.97
C LYS A 401 -7.42 11.18 -9.16
N THR A 402 -7.33 11.83 -10.32
CA THR A 402 -6.61 11.37 -11.51
C THR A 402 -5.26 12.08 -11.61
N PHE A 403 -4.28 11.41 -12.22
CA PHE A 403 -2.89 11.86 -12.26
C PHE A 403 -2.39 11.90 -13.70
N ALA A 404 -1.78 13.02 -14.07
CA ALA A 404 -1.10 13.18 -15.34
C ALA A 404 0.15 14.06 -15.17
N TYR A 405 1.05 14.02 -16.13
CA TYR A 405 2.09 15.05 -16.20
C TYR A 405 1.47 16.43 -16.38
N ASN A 406 1.99 17.40 -15.66
CA ASN A 406 1.76 18.81 -15.93
C ASN A 406 2.68 19.28 -17.07
N ASP A 407 2.40 20.44 -17.67
CA ASP A 407 3.26 21.01 -18.73
C ASP A 407 4.58 21.58 -18.19
N TYR A 408 4.76 21.60 -16.88
CA TYR A 408 5.95 22.11 -16.19
C TYR A 408 6.84 20.98 -15.70
N TYR A 409 8.14 21.12 -15.95
CA TYR A 409 9.20 20.30 -15.36
C TYR A 409 10.43 21.14 -15.08
N ASP A 410 11.30 20.64 -14.21
CA ASP A 410 12.62 21.21 -13.98
C ASP A 410 13.68 20.11 -13.93
N PHE A 411 14.94 20.53 -13.93
CA PHE A 411 16.11 19.69 -13.71
C PHE A 411 16.62 19.89 -12.29
N TYR A 412 16.54 18.83 -11.48
CA TYR A 412 16.90 18.90 -10.07
C TYR A 412 18.21 18.15 -9.82
N SER A 413 19.11 18.78 -9.05
CA SER A 413 20.28 18.09 -8.50
C SER A 413 19.82 17.10 -7.43
N LEU A 414 20.17 15.83 -7.60
CA LEU A 414 19.97 14.80 -6.58
C LEU A 414 21.19 14.63 -5.68
N ASN A 415 22.20 15.50 -5.83
CA ASN A 415 23.43 15.46 -5.05
C ASN A 415 23.15 15.74 -3.57
N PHE A 416 23.65 14.86 -2.70
CA PHE A 416 23.46 14.98 -1.26
C PHE A 416 24.07 16.27 -0.68
N TYR A 417 25.26 16.69 -1.11
CA TYR A 417 25.89 17.89 -0.57
C TYR A 417 25.13 19.16 -0.97
N ASP A 418 24.65 19.22 -2.22
CA ASP A 418 23.81 20.34 -2.66
C ASP A 418 22.54 20.46 -1.81
N PHE A 419 21.85 19.34 -1.60
CA PHE A 419 20.66 19.29 -0.76
C PHE A 419 20.99 19.61 0.71
N PHE A 420 21.99 18.94 1.29
CA PHE A 420 22.32 19.01 2.70
C PHE A 420 22.77 20.42 3.09
N GLU A 421 23.78 20.97 2.41
CA GLU A 421 24.36 22.27 2.79
C GLU A 421 23.48 23.44 2.37
N LYS A 422 22.95 23.44 1.13
CA LYS A 422 22.29 24.63 0.56
C LYS A 422 20.80 24.71 0.88
N GLN A 423 20.17 23.62 1.29
CA GLN A 423 18.75 23.58 1.63
C GLN A 423 18.54 23.19 3.09
N LEU A 424 18.92 21.97 3.49
CA LEU A 424 18.58 21.46 4.83
C LEU A 424 19.25 22.27 5.94
N ILE A 425 20.57 22.46 5.89
CA ILE A 425 21.29 23.21 6.94
C ILE A 425 20.98 24.71 6.89
N ALA A 426 20.68 25.25 5.71
CA ALA A 426 20.27 26.64 5.58
C ALA A 426 18.93 26.94 6.25
N GLU A 427 17.95 26.03 6.12
CA GLU A 427 16.61 26.18 6.70
C GLU A 427 16.54 25.65 8.15
N TYR A 428 17.36 24.66 8.49
CA TYR A 428 17.42 24.03 9.81
C TYR A 428 18.87 23.87 10.32
N PRO A 429 19.52 24.96 10.75
CA PRO A 429 20.92 24.94 11.18
C PRO A 429 21.22 23.99 12.35
N GLU A 430 20.22 23.70 13.19
CA GLU A 430 20.32 22.77 14.32
C GLU A 430 20.71 21.34 13.91
N TYR A 431 20.43 20.94 12.66
CA TYR A 431 20.79 19.62 12.13
C TYR A 431 22.23 19.53 11.63
N ALA A 432 23.01 20.61 11.67
CA ALA A 432 24.41 20.58 11.26
C ALA A 432 25.30 19.76 12.21
N ILE A 433 24.92 19.65 13.49
CA ILE A 433 25.82 19.17 14.55
C ILE A 433 25.73 17.66 14.76
N VAL A 434 24.52 17.07 14.82
CA VAL A 434 24.31 15.61 14.91
C VAL A 434 22.95 15.22 14.29
N PRO A 435 22.81 15.18 12.96
CA PRO A 435 21.57 14.71 12.36
C PRO A 435 21.50 13.18 12.44
N VAL A 436 20.41 12.64 13.00
CA VAL A 436 20.08 11.22 12.87
C VAL A 436 19.13 11.08 11.69
N PHE A 437 19.70 10.91 10.51
CA PHE A 437 18.94 10.58 9.31
C PHE A 437 18.49 9.13 9.37
N ASN A 438 17.18 8.94 9.22
CA ASN A 438 16.56 7.63 9.08
C ASN A 438 16.33 7.29 7.60
N ASP A 439 15.83 8.26 6.83
CA ASP A 439 15.49 8.08 5.41
C ASP A 439 15.58 9.41 4.64
N ILE A 440 15.90 9.33 3.36
CA ILE A 440 15.90 10.46 2.42
C ILE A 440 15.26 9.99 1.12
N SER A 441 14.17 10.64 0.72
CA SER A 441 13.43 10.30 -0.50
C SER A 441 12.91 11.54 -1.21
N VAL A 442 12.52 11.38 -2.47
CA VAL A 442 11.79 12.40 -3.23
C VAL A 442 10.32 11.98 -3.32
N ILE A 443 9.43 12.91 -3.01
CA ILE A 443 7.97 12.72 -3.06
C ILE A 443 7.30 13.89 -3.76
N TYR A 444 6.05 13.71 -4.17
CA TYR A 444 5.17 14.80 -4.57
C TYR A 444 4.31 15.26 -3.41
N ILE A 445 4.13 16.57 -3.29
CA ILE A 445 3.17 17.18 -2.37
C ILE A 445 2.19 18.02 -3.16
N CYS A 446 0.90 17.72 -2.98
CA CYS A 446 -0.20 18.53 -3.51
C CYS A 446 -0.92 19.25 -2.37
N PRO A 447 -1.09 20.57 -2.42
CA PRO A 447 -2.02 21.26 -1.53
C PRO A 447 -3.44 20.68 -1.68
N GLU A 448 -4.18 20.56 -0.57
CA GLU A 448 -5.51 19.93 -0.54
C GLU A 448 -6.52 20.49 -1.57
N ASN A 449 -6.47 21.80 -1.82
CA ASN A 449 -7.32 22.46 -2.82
C ASN A 449 -6.56 22.79 -4.12
N GLY A 450 -5.33 22.29 -4.24
CA GLY A 450 -4.50 22.45 -5.42
C GLY A 450 -4.80 21.39 -6.47
N MET A 451 -4.37 21.68 -7.69
CA MET A 451 -4.36 20.71 -8.81
C MET A 451 -2.94 20.40 -9.27
N ARG A 452 -1.92 20.96 -8.61
CA ARG A 452 -0.51 20.78 -8.97
C ARG A 452 0.21 20.14 -7.79
N ALA A 453 0.83 19.00 -8.03
CA ALA A 453 1.77 18.39 -7.09
C ALA A 453 3.19 18.68 -7.55
N GLU A 454 4.00 19.24 -6.66
CA GLU A 454 5.40 19.60 -6.91
C GLU A 454 6.32 18.62 -6.18
N PRO A 455 7.57 18.42 -6.64
CA PRO A 455 8.52 17.52 -6.00
C PRO A 455 9.19 18.14 -4.76
N TYR A 456 9.30 17.35 -3.71
CA TYR A 456 9.89 17.70 -2.42
C TYR A 456 10.89 16.62 -1.99
N TRP A 457 11.97 17.06 -1.34
CA TRP A 457 12.77 16.21 -0.49
C TRP A 457 11.97 15.87 0.77
N ARG A 458 11.80 14.58 1.05
CA ARG A 458 11.34 14.07 2.33
C ARG A 458 12.53 13.53 3.10
N VAL A 459 12.74 14.08 4.28
CA VAL A 459 13.90 13.79 5.11
C VAL A 459 13.41 13.37 6.49
N ASP A 460 13.57 12.10 6.82
CA ASP A 460 13.20 11.61 8.15
C ASP A 460 14.39 11.81 9.09
N ILE A 461 14.34 12.85 9.93
CA ILE A 461 15.39 13.16 10.92
C ILE A 461 14.82 13.01 12.32
N ASN A 462 15.51 12.28 13.20
CA ASN A 462 15.08 12.06 14.58
C ASN A 462 13.63 11.54 14.68
N SER A 463 13.24 10.67 13.73
CA SER A 463 11.88 10.11 13.60
C SER A 463 10.78 11.15 13.32
N LYS A 464 11.14 12.30 12.75
CA LYS A 464 10.20 13.30 12.23
C LYS A 464 10.45 13.57 10.75
N PRO A 465 9.41 13.57 9.91
CA PRO A 465 9.55 13.94 8.51
C PRO A 465 9.69 15.45 8.38
N ILE A 466 10.65 15.89 7.58
CA ILE A 466 10.82 17.26 7.10
C ILE A 466 10.62 17.24 5.59
N TYR A 467 9.94 18.26 5.09
CA TYR A 467 9.64 18.41 3.67
C TYR A 467 10.26 19.70 3.16
N LEU A 468 11.19 19.60 2.21
CA LEU A 468 11.90 20.72 1.60
C LEU A 468 11.57 20.74 0.11
N LYS A 469 11.08 21.88 -0.39
CA LYS A 469 10.79 22.01 -1.83
C LYS A 469 12.09 21.85 -2.61
N MET A 470 12.10 21.00 -3.62
CA MET A 470 13.29 20.86 -4.46
C MET A 470 13.54 22.15 -5.23
N ARG A 471 14.79 22.64 -5.23
CA ARG A 471 15.20 23.83 -5.99
C ARG A 471 15.63 23.42 -7.39
N GLY A 472 14.95 23.97 -8.39
CA GLY A 472 15.23 23.77 -9.80
C GLY A 472 16.47 24.54 -10.26
N LYS A 473 16.85 24.35 -11.52
CA LYS A 473 18.05 25.01 -12.06
C LYS A 473 17.78 26.51 -12.26
N GLY A 474 18.32 27.34 -11.37
CA GLY A 474 18.23 28.81 -11.44
C GLY A 474 17.55 29.48 -10.25
N GLU A 475 17.08 28.68 -9.28
CA GLU A 475 16.68 29.11 -7.93
C GLU A 475 17.81 28.84 -6.92
#